data_AF-W1DP64-F1
#
_entry.id   AF-W1DP64-F1
#
_cell.length_a   1.000
_cell.length_b   1.000
_cell.length_c   1.000
_cell.angle_alpha   90.00
_cell.angle_beta   90.00
_cell.angle_gamma   90.00
#
_symmetry.space_group_name_H-M   'P 1'
#
loop_
_entity.id
_entity.type
_entity.pdbx_description
1 polymer ?
#
loop_
_entity_poly.entity_id
_entity_poly.type
_entity_poly.pdbx_seq_one_letter_code
_entity_poly.pdbx_strand_id
1 'polypeptide(L)'
;MYAAFLATLVVMLRSETLVDSVWLLVVLFILFNAFFFFDVYPRYRYEDIDVLDFRVCYNGEWYNTRFVPRQLIDRILQSPDVDSEQKAQLKKMVATKGELSFYDVFTLTRAGAAQ
;
A
#
# COMPACT_ATOMS: atom_id res chain seq x y z
N MET A 1 14.86 18.85 20.62
CA MET A 1 14.02 17.68 20.95
C MET A 1 14.51 16.98 22.22
N TYR A 2 15.72 16.41 22.24
CA TYR A 2 16.22 15.66 23.41
C TYR A 2 16.36 16.49 24.70
N ALA A 3 16.81 17.74 24.61
CA ALA A 3 16.90 18.63 25.77
C ALA A 3 15.53 18.92 26.40
N ALA A 4 14.50 19.13 25.58
CA ALA A 4 13.12 19.33 26.05
C ALA A 4 12.55 18.05 26.67
N PHE A 5 12.81 16.88 26.07
CA PHE A 5 12.43 15.59 26.65
C PHE A 5 13.05 15.38 28.04
N LEU A 6 14.35 15.62 28.17
CA LEU A 6 15.06 15.48 29.46
C LEU A 6 14.56 16.49 30.50
N ALA A 7 14.30 17.74 30.11
CA ALA A 7 13.74 18.74 31.01
C ALA A 7 12.35 18.31 31.54
N THR A 8 11.47 17.82 30.66
CA THR A 8 10.15 17.31 31.04
C THR A 8 10.27 16.08 31.95
N LEU A 9 11.19 15.16 31.65
CA LEU A 9 11.44 13.98 32.48
C LEU A 9 11.90 14.37 33.90
N VAL A 10 12.81 15.35 34.02
CA VAL A 10 13.27 15.86 35.32
C VAL A 10 12.12 16.45 36.13
N VAL A 11 11.23 17.22 35.49
CA VAL A 11 10.04 17.78 36.17
C VAL A 11 9.11 16.66 36.64
N MET A 12 8.84 15.66 35.81
CA MET A 12 7.98 14.52 36.16
C MET A 12 8.55 13.69 37.31
N LEU A 13 9.87 13.48 37.35
CA LEU A 13 10.54 12.75 38.44
C LEU A 13 10.53 13.52 39.78
N ARG A 14 10.33 14.84 39.75
CA ARG A 14 10.20 15.67 40.96
C ARG A 14 8.75 15.85 41.42
N SER A 15 7.78 15.33 40.66
CA SER A 15 6.37 15.46 40.95
C SER A 15 5.87 14.27 41.78
N GLU A 16 5.32 14.54 42.95
CA GLU A 16 4.76 13.52 43.86
C GLU A 16 3.61 12.72 43.22
N THR A 17 2.92 13.27 42.21
CA THR A 17 1.80 12.60 41.54
C THR A 17 2.24 11.72 40.36
N LEU A 18 3.39 12.00 39.75
CA LEU A 18 3.81 11.37 38.49
C LEU A 18 5.05 10.47 38.62
N VAL A 19 5.84 10.63 39.69
CA VAL A 19 7.11 9.90 39.87
C VAL A 19 6.95 8.38 39.81
N ASP A 20 5.87 7.84 40.37
CA ASP A 20 5.62 6.39 40.41
C ASP A 20 5.11 5.81 39.08
N SER A 21 4.66 6.66 38.14
CA SER A 21 4.06 6.24 36.87
C SER A 21 4.84 6.64 35.62
N VAL A 22 5.78 7.60 35.73
CA VAL A 22 6.55 8.11 34.57
C VAL A 22 7.36 7.03 33.85
N TRP A 23 7.85 6.02 34.59
CA TRP A 23 8.61 4.91 34.00
C TRP A 23 7.80 4.13 32.96
N LEU A 24 6.49 3.95 33.21
CA LEU A 24 5.60 3.25 32.29
C LEU A 24 5.46 4.01 30.98
N LEU A 25 5.40 5.34 31.06
CA LEU A 25 5.27 6.23 29.91
C LEU A 25 6.54 6.20 29.03
N VAL A 26 7.72 6.11 29.66
CA VAL A 26 9.00 5.91 28.96
C VAL A 26 9.06 4.55 28.27
N VAL A 27 8.65 3.48 28.95
CA VAL A 27 8.60 2.13 28.37
C VAL A 27 7.66 2.10 27.16
N LEU A 28 6.47 2.68 27.29
CA LEU A 28 5.48 2.73 26.21
C LEU A 28 5.99 3.55 25.02
N PHE A 29 6.64 4.68 25.28
CA PHE A 29 7.27 5.50 24.24
C PHE A 29 8.33 4.69 23.48
N ILE A 30 9.22 3.99 24.17
CA ILE A 30 10.24 3.15 23.53
C ILE A 30 9.56 2.04 22.71
N LEU A 31 8.57 1.35 23.27
CA LEU A 31 7.89 0.23 22.60
C LEU A 31 7.17 0.68 21.32
N PHE A 32 6.41 1.78 21.38
CA PHE A 32 5.72 2.31 20.20
C PHE A 32 6.67 2.89 19.16
N ASN A 33 7.81 3.47 19.58
CA ASN A 33 8.80 3.93 18.63
C ASN A 33 9.63 2.79 18.04
N ALA A 34 9.85 1.70 18.80
CA ALA A 34 10.51 0.49 18.34
C ALA A 34 9.78 -0.11 17.13
N PHE A 35 8.45 0.04 17.05
CA PHE A 35 7.68 -0.41 15.89
C PHE A 35 8.10 0.26 14.58
N PHE A 36 8.60 1.50 14.61
CA PHE A 36 9.12 2.17 13.40
C PHE A 36 10.48 1.62 12.94
N PHE A 37 11.19 0.85 13.78
CA PHE A 37 12.44 0.19 13.39
C PHE A 37 12.20 -1.17 12.72
N PHE A 38 10.99 -1.73 12.82
CA PHE A 38 10.62 -2.83 11.94
C PHE A 38 10.44 -2.26 10.55
N ASP A 39 11.49 -2.45 9.74
CA ASP A 39 11.57 -2.00 8.36
C ASP A 39 10.35 -2.51 7.58
N VAL A 40 9.45 -1.58 7.26
CA VAL A 40 8.53 -1.78 6.14
C VAL A 40 9.41 -1.64 4.91
N TYR A 41 10.00 -2.75 4.47
CA TYR A 41 10.74 -2.84 3.21
C TYR A 41 9.74 -3.20 2.10
N PRO A 42 9.08 -2.22 1.44
CA PRO A 42 8.23 -2.54 0.31
C PRO A 42 9.11 -3.18 -0.76
N ARG A 43 8.80 -4.43 -1.11
CA ARG A 43 9.46 -5.12 -2.23
C ARG A 43 9.13 -4.52 -3.61
N TYR A 44 8.28 -3.49 -3.63
CA TYR A 44 7.85 -2.80 -4.84
C TYR A 44 8.78 -1.62 -5.10
N ARG A 45 9.21 -1.44 -6.35
CA ARG A 45 9.94 -0.25 -6.75
C ARG A 45 8.96 0.89 -6.95
N TYR A 46 9.44 2.13 -6.82
CA TYR A 46 8.58 3.30 -6.98
C TYR A 46 7.99 3.37 -8.41
N GLU A 47 8.74 2.89 -9.39
CA GLU A 47 8.34 2.83 -10.80
C GLU A 47 7.22 1.81 -11.06
N ASP A 48 6.99 0.86 -10.14
CA ASP A 48 5.94 -0.16 -10.26
C ASP A 48 4.57 0.35 -9.76
N ILE A 49 4.51 1.54 -9.15
CA ILE A 49 3.29 2.11 -8.57
C ILE A 49 2.67 3.09 -9.58
N ASP A 50 1.38 2.90 -9.91
CA ASP A 50 0.71 3.79 -10.86
C ASP A 50 0.47 5.18 -10.25
N VAL A 51 0.46 6.23 -11.08
CA VAL A 51 0.13 7.60 -10.67
C VAL A 51 -1.27 7.68 -10.05
N LEU A 52 -2.17 6.81 -10.49
CA LEU A 52 -3.49 6.66 -9.86
C LEU A 52 -3.36 6.15 -8.42
N ASP A 53 -2.59 5.10 -8.19
CA ASP A 53 -2.39 4.53 -6.84
C ASP A 53 -1.76 5.57 -5.91
N PHE A 54 -0.79 6.37 -6.41
CA PHE A 54 -0.24 7.48 -5.64
C PHE A 54 -1.28 8.53 -5.29
N ARG A 55 -2.09 8.98 -6.26
CA ARG A 55 -3.13 9.98 -6.01
C ARG A 55 -4.10 9.50 -4.94
N VAL A 56 -4.53 8.26 -5.04
CA VAL A 56 -5.45 7.65 -4.10
C VAL A 56 -4.83 7.59 -2.70
N CYS A 57 -3.57 7.14 -2.58
CA CYS A 57 -2.85 7.11 -1.31
C CYS A 57 -2.67 8.50 -0.69
N TYR A 58 -2.36 9.52 -1.49
CA TYR A 58 -2.14 10.89 -1.00
C TYR A 58 -3.43 11.64 -0.67
N ASN A 59 -4.48 11.46 -1.47
CA ASN A 59 -5.76 12.17 -1.31
C ASN A 59 -6.72 11.42 -0.37
N GLY A 60 -6.41 10.19 0.01
CA GLY A 60 -7.30 9.35 0.82
C GLY A 60 -8.57 8.94 0.07
N GLU A 61 -8.51 8.85 -1.26
CA GLU A 61 -9.64 8.36 -2.05
C GLU A 61 -9.86 6.88 -1.74
N TRP A 62 -11.11 6.46 -1.56
CA TRP A 62 -11.46 5.05 -1.38
C TRP A 62 -11.94 4.48 -2.70
N TYR A 63 -11.25 3.48 -3.24
CA TYR A 63 -11.74 2.72 -4.39
C TYR A 63 -12.35 1.39 -3.94
N ASN A 64 -13.47 1.04 -4.56
CA ASN A 64 -14.06 -0.28 -4.39
C ASN A 64 -13.51 -1.19 -5.51
N THR A 65 -12.77 -2.23 -5.14
CA THR A 65 -12.34 -3.23 -6.10
C THR A 65 -13.56 -4.00 -6.60
N ARG A 66 -13.89 -3.79 -7.87
CA ARG A 66 -14.91 -4.58 -8.58
C ARG A 66 -14.22 -5.57 -9.50
N PHE A 67 -14.42 -6.85 -9.21
CA PHE A 67 -13.92 -7.93 -10.04
C PHE A 67 -14.72 -8.02 -11.34
N VAL A 68 -14.03 -8.27 -12.44
CA VAL A 68 -14.68 -8.48 -13.73
C VAL A 68 -15.27 -9.90 -13.79
N PRO A 69 -16.48 -10.07 -14.34
CA PRO A 69 -17.07 -11.39 -14.51
C PRO A 69 -16.21 -12.28 -15.41
N ARG A 70 -16.10 -13.57 -15.09
CA ARG A 70 -15.36 -14.55 -15.93
C ARG A 70 -15.83 -14.57 -17.39
N GLN A 71 -17.12 -14.39 -17.60
CA GLN A 71 -17.71 -14.31 -18.94
C GLN A 71 -17.12 -13.18 -19.80
N LEU A 72 -16.73 -12.06 -19.19
CA LEU A 72 -16.08 -10.96 -19.91
C LEU A 72 -14.66 -11.36 -20.33
N ILE A 73 -13.92 -12.02 -19.45
CA ILE A 73 -12.57 -12.53 -19.75
C ILE A 73 -12.63 -13.52 -20.92
N ASP A 74 -13.58 -14.46 -20.89
CA ASP A 74 -13.77 -15.45 -21.95
C ASP A 74 -14.12 -14.78 -23.29
N ARG A 75 -15.00 -13.76 -23.28
CA ARG A 75 -15.33 -12.97 -24.47
C ARG A 75 -14.12 -12.24 -25.05
N ILE A 76 -13.26 -11.65 -24.20
CA ILE A 76 -12.03 -10.98 -24.64
C ILE A 76 -11.07 -11.99 -25.30
N LEU A 77 -10.93 -13.19 -24.71
CA LEU A 77 -10.06 -14.24 -25.25
C LEU A 77 -10.56 -14.79 -26.60
N GLN A 78 -11.88 -14.80 -26.81
CA GLN A 78 -12.51 -15.26 -28.06
C GLN A 78 -12.64 -14.15 -29.11
N SER A 79 -12.51 -12.87 -28.73
CA SER A 79 -12.68 -11.75 -29.65
C SER A 79 -11.61 -11.76 -30.74
N PRO A 80 -11.97 -11.66 -32.04
CA PRO A 80 -10.99 -11.55 -33.12
C PRO A 80 -10.22 -10.21 -33.09
N ASP A 81 -10.77 -9.19 -32.45
CA ASP A 81 -10.21 -7.82 -32.43
C ASP A 81 -9.06 -7.63 -31.43
N VAL A 82 -8.76 -8.65 -30.62
CA VAL A 82 -7.73 -8.60 -29.59
C VAL A 82 -6.52 -9.41 -30.04
N ASP A 83 -5.35 -8.79 -30.00
CA ASP A 83 -4.12 -9.42 -30.45
C ASP A 83 -3.73 -10.64 -29.59
N SER A 84 -3.01 -11.57 -30.21
CA SER A 84 -2.53 -12.79 -29.57
C SER A 84 -1.62 -12.53 -28.37
N GLU A 85 -0.83 -11.46 -28.37
CA GLU A 85 0.05 -11.08 -27.27
C GLU A 85 -0.75 -10.62 -26.05
N GLN A 86 -1.74 -9.74 -26.26
CA GLN A 86 -2.63 -9.26 -25.20
C GLN A 86 -3.43 -10.41 -24.58
N LYS A 87 -3.90 -11.36 -25.39
CA LYS A 87 -4.57 -12.58 -24.90
C LYS A 87 -3.63 -13.45 -24.07
N ALA A 88 -2.36 -13.58 -24.45
CA ALA A 88 -1.38 -14.35 -23.68
C ALA A 88 -1.10 -13.68 -22.32
N GLN A 89 -0.96 -12.35 -22.30
CA GLN A 89 -0.78 -11.59 -21.07
C GLN A 89 -2.00 -11.70 -20.14
N LEU A 90 -3.22 -11.58 -20.69
CA LEU A 90 -4.46 -11.75 -19.91
C LEU A 90 -4.54 -13.14 -19.27
N LYS A 91 -4.21 -14.21 -20.01
CA LYS A 91 -4.16 -15.58 -19.46
C LYS A 91 -3.15 -15.70 -18.33
N LYS A 92 -1.96 -15.10 -18.48
CA LYS A 92 -0.93 -15.06 -17.44
C LYS A 92 -1.45 -14.34 -16.18
N MET A 93 -2.12 -13.21 -16.33
CA MET A 93 -2.67 -12.45 -15.20
C MET A 93 -3.74 -13.26 -14.46
N VAL A 94 -4.67 -13.92 -15.17
CA VAL A 94 -5.66 -14.80 -14.55
C VAL A 94 -4.99 -15.93 -13.76
N ALA A 95 -3.96 -16.56 -14.31
CA ALA A 95 -3.24 -17.65 -13.64
C ALA A 95 -2.48 -17.21 -12.38
N THR A 96 -2.00 -15.96 -12.35
CA THR A 96 -1.13 -15.45 -11.28
C THR A 96 -1.92 -14.73 -10.18
N LYS A 97 -2.91 -13.92 -10.56
CA LYS A 97 -3.71 -13.07 -9.66
C LYS A 97 -5.06 -13.68 -9.28
N GLY A 98 -5.57 -14.62 -10.09
CA GLY A 98 -6.89 -15.22 -9.91
C GLY A 98 -8.02 -14.28 -10.36
N GLU A 99 -8.45 -13.39 -9.46
CA GLU A 99 -9.52 -12.42 -9.77
C GLU A 99 -8.94 -11.11 -10.30
N LEU A 100 -9.43 -10.70 -11.46
CA LEU A 100 -9.00 -9.47 -12.12
C LEU A 100 -10.02 -8.36 -11.84
N SER A 101 -9.52 -7.15 -11.63
CA SER A 101 -10.33 -5.93 -11.63
C SER A 101 -10.47 -5.36 -13.04
N PHE A 102 -11.41 -4.44 -13.25
CA PHE A 102 -11.50 -3.72 -14.52
C PHE A 102 -10.19 -3.02 -14.88
N TYR A 103 -9.49 -2.48 -13.87
CA TYR A 103 -8.24 -1.76 -14.07
C TYR A 103 -7.14 -2.65 -14.66
N ASP A 104 -7.02 -3.88 -14.15
CA ASP A 104 -6.06 -4.87 -14.66
C ASP A 104 -6.25 -5.12 -16.17
N VAL A 105 -7.50 -5.22 -16.61
CA VAL A 105 -7.85 -5.42 -18.02
C VAL A 105 -7.60 -4.15 -18.84
N PHE A 106 -7.90 -2.98 -18.29
CA PHE A 106 -7.65 -1.69 -18.94
C PHE A 106 -6.15 -1.39 -19.09
N THR A 107 -5.32 -1.74 -18.12
CA THR A 107 -3.86 -1.51 -18.21
C THR A 107 -3.19 -2.33 -19.30
N LEU A 108 -3.74 -3.50 -19.66
CA LEU A 108 -3.24 -4.32 -20.78
C LEU A 108 -3.30 -3.60 -22.12
N THR A 109 -4.26 -2.68 -22.31
CA THR A 109 -4.34 -1.88 -23.54
C THR A 109 -3.45 -0.64 -23.47
N ARG A 110 -3.16 -0.14 -22.26
CA ARG A 110 -2.33 1.04 -22.03
C ARG A 110 -0.82 0.76 -22.17
N ALA A 111 -0.37 -0.47 -21.95
CA ALA A 111 1.05 -0.83 -22.08
C ALA A 111 1.63 -0.60 -23.49
N GLY A 112 0.80 -0.48 -24.52
CA GLY A 112 1.22 -0.08 -25.88
C GLY A 112 1.12 1.43 -26.17
N ALA A 113 0.57 2.24 -25.25
CA ALA A 113 0.28 3.66 -25.45
C ALA A 113 1.22 4.60 -24.67
N ALA A 114 2.20 4.05 -23.93
CA ALA A 114 3.27 4.85 -23.33
C ALA A 114 4.38 5.09 -24.37
N GLN A 115 4.13 6.03 -25.28
CA GLN A 115 5.12 6.75 -26.09
C GLN A 115 4.97 8.24 -25.87
#